data_AF-A0A160VHT1-F1
#
_entry.id   AF-A0A160VHT1-F1
#
_cell.length_a   1.000
_cell.length_b   1.000
_cell.length_c   1.000
_cell.angle_alpha   90.00
_cell.angle_beta   90.00
_cell.angle_gamma   90.00
#
_symmetry.space_group_name_H-M   'P 1'
#
loop_
_entity.id
_entity.type
_entity.pdbx_description
1 polymer ?
#
loop_
_entity_poly.entity_id
_entity_poly.type
_entity_poly.pdbx_seq_one_letter_code
_entity_poly.pdbx_strand_id
1 'polypeptide(L)'
;MHLPPKIVFDDRLTKLQLYVDIPEDSIETVSIFYRTNTMENMQEIILAKEKGSYSFNFDPGIQGGDSVAYFFTVAVKDQSIHATPLDINGKIKPYNKPLVDAIKYYEERLKSLKW
;
A
#
# COMPACT_ATOMS: atom_id res chain seq x y z
N MET A 1 1.62 7.10 -10.04
CA MET A 1 2.82 7.02 -9.19
C MET A 1 2.47 6.56 -7.78
N HIS A 2 3.14 5.52 -7.29
CA HIS A 2 3.08 5.07 -5.90
C HIS A 2 4.50 4.97 -5.36
N LEU A 3 4.75 5.54 -4.17
CA LEU A 3 6.01 5.37 -3.45
C LEU A 3 5.74 4.49 -2.23
N PRO A 4 6.10 3.19 -2.28
CA PRO A 4 5.82 2.30 -1.17
C PRO A 4 6.67 2.66 0.07
N PRO A 5 6.11 2.54 1.28
CA PRO A 5 6.85 2.80 2.51
C PRO A 5 7.94 1.75 2.70
N LYS A 6 9.18 2.19 2.95
CA LYS A 6 10.33 1.26 3.14
C LYS A 6 10.11 0.30 4.31
N ILE A 7 9.44 0.80 5.35
CA ILE A 7 9.12 0.12 6.60
C ILE A 7 7.65 0.36 6.89
N VAL A 8 6.97 -0.67 7.36
CA VAL A 8 5.64 -0.59 7.95
C VAL A 8 5.82 -1.03 9.39
N PHE A 9 5.52 -0.16 10.35
CA PHE A 9 5.66 -0.50 11.77
C PHE A 9 4.40 -1.21 12.27
N ASP A 10 4.53 -2.01 13.31
CA ASP A 10 3.43 -2.74 13.96
C ASP A 10 2.64 -1.90 14.97
N ASP A 11 3.10 -0.69 15.29
CA ASP A 11 2.56 0.16 16.36
C ASP A 11 1.94 1.49 15.87
N ARG A 12 1.97 1.77 14.56
CA ARG A 12 1.49 3.05 14.02
C ARG A 12 0.92 2.94 12.62
N LEU A 13 -0.03 3.84 12.36
CA LEU A 13 -0.67 4.01 11.07
C LEU A 13 0.36 4.32 9.98
N THR A 14 0.24 3.60 8.87
CA THR A 14 1.03 3.81 7.65
C THR A 14 0.10 4.25 6.53
N LYS A 15 0.33 5.46 6.01
CA LYS A 15 -0.45 6.02 4.90
C LYS A 15 0.08 5.49 3.56
N LEU A 16 -0.74 4.69 2.87
CA LEU A 16 -0.45 4.17 1.53
C LEU A 16 -1.12 5.09 0.50
N GLN A 17 -0.33 5.71 -0.38
CA GLN A 17 -0.84 6.73 -1.30
C GLN A 17 -0.60 6.37 -2.76
N LEU A 18 -1.60 6.63 -3.59
CA LEU A 18 -1.53 6.59 -5.04
C LEU A 18 -1.81 7.99 -5.60
N TYR A 19 -0.92 8.44 -6.48
CA TYR A 19 -1.13 9.61 -7.32
C TYR A 19 -1.37 9.13 -8.75
N VAL A 20 -2.35 9.72 -9.43
CA VAL A 20 -2.69 9.39 -10.82
C VAL A 20 -2.70 10.68 -11.62
N ASP A 21 -2.26 10.60 -12.88
CA ASP A 21 -2.28 11.68 -13.86
C ASP A 21 -3.43 11.54 -14.87
N ILE A 22 -4.26 10.51 -14.71
CA ILE A 22 -5.48 10.29 -15.50
C ILE A 22 -6.50 11.39 -15.11
N PRO A 23 -7.16 12.04 -16.09
CA PRO A 23 -8.22 13.01 -15.83
C PRO A 23 -9.31 12.42 -14.93
N GLU A 24 -9.74 13.17 -13.93
CA GLU A 24 -10.65 12.69 -12.89
C GLU A 24 -12.02 12.31 -13.44
N ASP A 25 -12.48 13.00 -14.48
CA ASP A 25 -13.71 12.71 -15.21
C ASP A 25 -13.62 11.43 -16.07
N SER A 26 -12.41 10.92 -16.31
CA SER A 26 -12.16 9.67 -17.04
C SER A 26 -12.03 8.45 -16.12
N ILE A 27 -11.76 8.66 -14.82
CA ILE A 27 -11.65 7.59 -13.84
C ILE A 27 -13.04 7.06 -13.48
N GLU A 28 -13.20 5.75 -13.49
CA GLU A 28 -14.41 5.07 -13.00
C GLU A 28 -14.24 4.72 -11.52
N THR A 29 -13.17 4.01 -11.16
CA THR A 29 -12.85 3.66 -9.77
C THR A 29 -11.35 3.63 -9.52
N VAL A 30 -10.95 3.91 -8.27
CA VAL A 30 -9.62 3.63 -7.76
C VAL A 30 -9.78 2.77 -6.54
N SER A 31 -9.10 1.62 -6.52
CA SER A 31 -9.16 0.68 -5.40
C SER A 31 -7.78 0.32 -4.89
N ILE A 32 -7.70 -0.02 -3.61
CA ILE A 32 -6.60 -0.81 -3.06
C ILE A 32 -7.11 -2.21 -2.75
N PHE A 33 -6.34 -3.21 -3.17
CA PHE A 33 -6.49 -4.58 -2.75
C PHE A 33 -5.44 -4.84 -1.68
N TYR A 34 -5.85 -5.27 -0.50
CA TYR A 34 -4.91 -5.56 0.58
C TYR A 34 -5.27 -6.84 1.31
N ARG A 35 -4.26 -7.48 1.92
CA ARG A 35 -4.46 -8.52 2.93
C ARG A 35 -3.34 -8.49 3.95
N THR A 36 -3.62 -9.03 5.11
CA THR A 36 -2.60 -9.39 6.09
C THR A 36 -2.26 -10.89 5.95
N ASN A 37 -1.27 -11.39 6.70
CA ASN A 37 -0.99 -12.84 6.76
C ASN A 37 -2.11 -13.65 7.42
N THR A 38 -3.02 -13.02 8.17
CA THR A 38 -4.14 -13.70 8.84
C THR A 38 -5.39 -13.77 7.97
N MET A 39 -5.41 -13.07 6.84
CA MET A 39 -6.53 -13.05 5.90
C MET A 39 -6.31 -14.09 4.78
N GLU A 40 -7.35 -14.86 4.47
CA GLU A 40 -7.35 -15.83 3.37
C GLU A 40 -7.29 -15.13 2.00
N ASN A 41 -8.12 -14.10 1.82
CA ASN A 41 -8.29 -13.39 0.55
C ASN A 41 -8.00 -11.89 0.68
N MET A 42 -7.56 -11.27 -0.41
CA MET A 42 -7.45 -9.81 -0.49
C MET A 42 -8.81 -9.15 -0.42
N GLN A 43 -8.90 -8.09 0.37
CA GLN A 43 -10.05 -7.21 0.47
C GLN A 43 -9.87 -6.04 -0.49
N GLU A 44 -10.92 -5.70 -1.23
CA GLU A 44 -10.97 -4.49 -2.06
C GLU A 44 -11.56 -3.33 -1.26
N ILE A 45 -10.88 -2.18 -1.29
CA ILE A 45 -11.38 -0.92 -0.74
C ILE A 45 -11.35 0.13 -1.83
N ILE A 46 -12.52 0.68 -2.16
CA ILE A 46 -12.66 1.82 -3.08
C ILE A 46 -12.17 3.08 -2.36
N LEU A 47 -11.32 3.86 -3.03
CA LEU A 47 -10.69 5.04 -2.48
C LEU A 47 -11.30 6.31 -3.07
N ALA A 48 -11.58 7.27 -2.19
CA ALA A 48 -11.87 8.63 -2.61
C ALA A 48 -10.58 9.42 -2.82
N LYS A 49 -10.61 10.39 -3.74
CA LYS A 49 -9.51 11.32 -3.92
C LYS A 49 -9.56 12.39 -2.84
N GLU A 50 -8.46 12.55 -2.12
CA GLU A 50 -8.30 13.60 -1.11
C GLU A 50 -6.98 14.34 -1.33
N LYS A 51 -7.05 15.67 -1.43
CA LYS A 51 -5.87 16.55 -1.56
C LYS A 51 -4.90 16.08 -2.66
N GLY A 52 -5.45 15.62 -3.79
CA GLY A 52 -4.68 15.17 -4.96
C GLY A 52 -4.18 13.72 -4.92
N SER A 53 -4.56 12.91 -3.92
CA SER A 53 -4.14 11.51 -3.81
C SER A 53 -5.28 10.58 -3.41
N TYR A 54 -5.21 9.33 -3.83
CA TYR A 54 -6.03 8.25 -3.28
C TYR A 54 -5.24 7.60 -2.16
N SER A 55 -5.81 7.51 -0.97
CA SER A 55 -5.06 7.11 0.22
C SER A 55 -5.80 6.05 1.02
N PHE A 56 -5.04 5.07 1.50
CA PHE A 56 -5.50 4.10 2.49
C PHE A 56 -4.62 4.19 3.73
N ASN A 57 -5.24 4.29 4.90
CA ASN A 57 -4.56 4.29 6.19
C ASN A 57 -4.54 2.86 6.72
N PHE A 58 -3.39 2.18 6.58
CA PHE A 58 -3.19 0.88 7.20
C PHE A 58 -2.84 1.08 8.67
N ASP A 59 -3.65 0.54 9.57
CA ASP A 59 -3.48 0.57 11.01
C ASP A 59 -3.33 -0.86 11.56
N PRO A 60 -2.12 -1.28 11.94
CA PRO A 60 -1.89 -2.61 12.51
C PRO A 60 -2.82 -2.97 13.68
N GLY A 61 -3.26 -1.97 14.47
CA GLY A 61 -4.17 -2.18 15.60
C GLY A 61 -5.61 -2.48 15.17
N ILE A 62 -5.99 -2.13 13.94
CA ILE A 62 -7.32 -2.40 13.37
C ILE A 62 -7.28 -3.63 12.47
N GLN A 63 -6.35 -3.70 11.52
CA GLN A 63 -6.31 -4.80 10.54
C GLN A 63 -5.62 -6.07 11.08
N GLY A 64 -4.73 -5.94 12.07
CA GLY A 64 -4.00 -7.05 12.68
C GLY A 64 -2.97 -7.75 11.76
N GLY A 65 -2.39 -8.84 12.26
CA GLY A 65 -1.37 -9.63 11.55
C GLY A 65 0.05 -9.08 11.65
N ASP A 66 0.99 -9.76 11.01
CA ASP A 66 2.44 -9.51 11.08
C ASP A 66 3.04 -9.10 9.74
N SER A 67 2.23 -9.07 8.68
CA SER A 67 2.64 -8.52 7.38
C SER A 67 1.43 -8.00 6.62
N VAL A 68 1.69 -7.09 5.68
CA VAL A 68 0.69 -6.54 4.78
C VAL A 68 1.15 -6.70 3.35
N ALA A 69 0.26 -7.21 2.51
CA ALA A 69 0.42 -7.27 1.06
C ALA A 69 -0.65 -6.44 0.38
N TYR A 70 -0.28 -5.56 -0.54
CA TYR A 70 -1.25 -4.73 -1.25
C TYR A 70 -0.85 -4.35 -2.68
N PHE A 71 -1.82 -3.97 -3.49
CA PHE A 71 -1.63 -3.27 -4.76
C PHE A 71 -2.81 -2.33 -5.02
N PHE A 72 -2.63 -1.37 -5.91
CA PHE A 72 -3.69 -0.46 -6.33
C PHE A 72 -4.16 -0.80 -7.75
N THR A 73 -5.42 -0.50 -8.03
CA THR A 73 -6.00 -0.49 -9.37
C THR A 73 -6.64 0.87 -9.68
N VAL A 74 -6.66 1.24 -10.95
CA VAL A 74 -7.42 2.37 -11.48
C VAL A 74 -8.19 1.84 -12.68
N ALA A 75 -9.51 1.75 -12.54
CA ALA A 75 -10.40 1.47 -13.65
C ALA A 75 -10.81 2.78 -14.31
N VAL A 76 -10.76 2.80 -15.64
CA VAL A 76 -11.07 3.97 -16.47
C VAL A 76 -12.37 3.68 -17.22
N LYS A 77 -13.12 4.72 -17.57
CA LYS A 77 -14.42 4.62 -18.27
C LYS A 77 -14.37 3.90 -19.61
N ASP A 78 -13.19 3.85 -20.25
CA ASP A 78 -12.95 3.10 -21.47
C ASP A 78 -12.73 1.60 -21.25
N GLN A 79 -13.00 1.10 -20.03
CA GLN A 79 -12.83 -0.29 -19.57
C GLN A 79 -11.38 -0.74 -19.42
N SER A 80 -10.41 0.16 -19.58
CA SER A 80 -9.02 -0.15 -19.24
C SER A 80 -8.81 -0.17 -17.72
N ILE A 81 -7.89 -1.04 -17.27
CA ILE A 81 -7.49 -1.15 -15.87
C ILE A 81 -5.98 -1.03 -15.78
N HIS A 82 -5.52 -0.07 -14.98
CA HIS A 82 -4.12 0.08 -14.61
C HIS A 82 -3.91 -0.46 -13.20
N ALA A 83 -2.73 -1.03 -12.93
CA ALA A 83 -2.38 -1.54 -11.61
C ALA A 83 -0.94 -1.21 -11.23
N THR A 84 -0.68 -1.10 -9.92
CA THR A 84 0.68 -0.90 -9.38
C THR A 84 0.82 -1.51 -7.98
N PRO A 85 1.96 -2.15 -7.65
CA PRO A 85 3.13 -2.35 -8.49
C PRO A 85 2.99 -3.54 -9.46
N LEU A 86 3.76 -3.49 -10.54
CA LEU A 86 3.92 -4.56 -11.52
C LEU A 86 5.34 -5.16 -11.43
N ASP A 87 5.49 -6.43 -11.77
CA ASP A 87 6.79 -7.04 -11.99
C ASP A 87 7.38 -6.69 -13.37
N ILE A 88 8.56 -7.23 -13.66
CA ILE A 88 9.27 -7.00 -14.94
C ILE A 88 8.51 -7.52 -16.17
N ASN A 89 7.52 -8.40 -15.97
CA ASN A 89 6.69 -8.96 -17.04
C ASN A 89 5.34 -8.25 -17.13
N GLY A 90 5.13 -7.16 -16.38
CA GLY A 90 3.87 -6.43 -16.34
C GLY A 90 2.76 -7.13 -15.55
N LYS A 91 3.07 -8.18 -14.78
CA LYS A 91 2.07 -8.84 -13.91
C LYS A 91 1.98 -8.12 -12.58
N ILE A 92 0.79 -8.08 -11.99
CA ILE A 92 0.59 -7.51 -10.65
C ILE A 92 1.48 -8.28 -9.68
N LYS A 93 2.35 -7.55 -8.98
CA LYS A 93 3.19 -8.06 -7.91
C LYS A 93 2.88 -7.25 -6.67
N PRO A 94 1.97 -7.74 -5.80
CA PRO A 94 1.62 -7.02 -4.59
C PRO A 94 2.87 -6.65 -3.80
N TYR A 95 2.90 -5.40 -3.33
CA TYR A 95 3.92 -4.97 -2.40
C TYR A 95 3.68 -5.70 -1.08
N ASN A 96 4.64 -6.50 -0.64
CA ASN A 96 4.53 -7.30 0.57
C ASN A 96 5.63 -6.89 1.58
N LYS A 97 5.23 -6.56 2.81
CA LYS A 97 6.14 -6.19 3.88
C LYS A 97 5.75 -6.83 5.21
N PRO A 98 6.73 -7.38 5.96
CA PRO A 98 6.52 -7.65 7.37
C PRO A 98 6.32 -6.34 8.13
N LEU A 99 5.52 -6.39 9.19
CA LEU A 99 5.44 -5.33 10.17
C LEU A 99 6.67 -5.38 11.07
N VAL A 100 7.12 -4.22 11.51
CA VAL A 100 8.38 -4.07 12.24
C VAL A 100 8.13 -3.40 13.59
N ASP A 101 8.69 -3.98 14.64
CA ASP A 101 8.78 -3.37 15.95
C ASP A 101 9.65 -2.10 15.87
N ALA A 102 9.03 -0.94 16.13
CA ALA A 102 9.71 0.34 15.99
C ALA A 102 10.89 0.50 16.95
N ILE A 103 10.79 -0.01 18.17
CA ILE A 103 11.86 0.10 19.18
C ILE A 103 13.06 -0.69 18.70
N LYS A 104 12.87 -1.97 18.33
CA LYS A 104 13.95 -2.83 17.83
C LYS A 104 14.60 -2.23 16.58
N TYR A 105 13.80 -1.73 15.65
CA TYR A 105 14.32 -1.10 14.42
C TYR A 105 15.29 0.05 14.71
N TYR A 106 14.92 0.96 15.61
CA TYR A 106 15.77 2.11 15.93
C TYR A 106 16.99 1.71 16.77
N GLU A 107 16.87 0.75 17.68
CA GLU A 107 18.02 0.22 18.43
C GLU A 107 19.07 -0.40 17.50
N GLU A 108 18.64 -1.24 16.54
CA GLU A 108 19.52 -1.85 15.55
C GLU A 108 20.16 -0.80 14.63
N ARG A 109 19.38 0.19 14.20
CA ARG A 109 19.88 1.30 13.40
C ARG A 109 20.91 2.14 14.13
N LEU A 110 20.73 2.40 15.42
CA LEU A 110 21.72 3.14 16.21
C LEU A 110 23.01 2.34 16.40
N LYS A 111 22.92 1.01 16.55
CA LYS A 111 24.11 0.13 16.63
C LYS A 111 24.89 0.13 15.31
N SER A 112 24.21 0.09 14.17
CA SER A 112 24.88 0.06 12.85
C SER A 112 25.54 1.38 12.45
N LEU A 113 25.19 2.49 13.11
CA LEU A 113 25.79 3.81 12.89
C LEU A 113 27.04 4.07 13.74
N LYS A 114 27.32 3.22 14.74
CA LYS A 114 28.54 3.32 15.54
C LYS A 114 29.65 2.54 14.83
N TRP A 115 30.63 3.27 14.31
CA TRP A 115 31.83 2.72 13.66
C TRP A 115 32.86 2.30 14.72
#